data_AF-A0A6J2WDB9-F1
#
_entry.id   AF-A0A6J2WDB9-F1
#
_cell.length_a   1.000
_cell.length_b   1.000
_cell.length_c   1.000
_cell.angle_alpha   90.00
_cell.angle_beta   90.00
_cell.angle_gamma   90.00
#
_symmetry.space_group_name_H-M   'P 1'
#
loop_
_entity.id
_entity.type
_entity.pdbx_description
1 polymer ?
#
loop_
_entity_poly.entity_id
_entity_poly.type
_entity_poly.pdbx_seq_one_letter_code
_entity_poly.pdbx_strand_id
1 'polypeptide(L)'
;MEPVPKRRRESDADSWEAFPVLSDDQCDDIKLLEAYAAPIIDKRETSRLVKELAESFPLPGLQHIKRVRACKDKNSPHPLEVIVCLSSDLPEVGGESVTLSDLLHSRPVDSNGLGEPFVVKIPARPPLTRPQFEQASTHWPTSFHEDKQVTSALKGQLFTASQKAKMQQHMLCAVQAAKAGHERGMDAVGAVIVDPASDRVLAVSHDCKRRTHPLHHAVMVCIDLIAHGQGGGAYDYGEYPACQFISLDAQQPKDRAESPTYGNANQPGQAEEKSSQPYICTGYDLYVTREPCVMCAMALVHSRISRVFYGATAVDGALGTKYKIHTHTDLNHHFEVFRGIMLHECQNLQTLDKCLL
;
A
#
# COMPACT_ATOMS: atom_id res chain seq x y z
N MET A 1 -3.65 10.53 -8.75
CA MET A 1 -4.83 11.07 -8.07
C MET A 1 -5.20 10.16 -6.90
N GLU A 2 -5.02 10.60 -5.66
CA GLU A 2 -5.63 9.88 -4.52
C GLU A 2 -7.16 9.83 -4.70
N PRO A 3 -7.83 8.75 -4.27
CA PRO A 3 -9.29 8.71 -4.26
C PRO A 3 -9.80 9.86 -3.38
N VAL A 4 -10.35 10.90 -4.02
CA VAL A 4 -10.91 12.07 -3.34
C VAL A 4 -12.28 11.67 -2.79
N PRO A 5 -12.52 11.81 -1.48
CA PRO A 5 -13.85 11.58 -0.93
C PRO A 5 -14.83 12.57 -1.57
N LYS A 6 -15.93 12.06 -2.16
CA LYS A 6 -17.02 12.92 -2.65
C LYS A 6 -17.54 13.76 -1.49
N ARG A 7 -17.73 15.07 -1.69
CA ARG A 7 -18.42 15.96 -0.72
C ARG A 7 -19.80 15.35 -0.39
N ARG A 8 -20.03 14.99 0.87
CA ARG A 8 -21.28 14.37 1.36
C ARG A 8 -22.27 15.42 1.85
N ARG A 9 -23.57 15.09 1.77
CA ARG A 9 -24.68 15.87 2.34
C ARG A 9 -24.83 15.53 3.83
N GLU A 10 -25.27 16.48 4.64
CA GLU A 10 -25.40 16.34 6.11
C GLU A 10 -26.31 15.16 6.55
N SER A 11 -27.19 14.67 5.68
CA SER A 11 -28.07 13.50 5.96
C SER A 11 -27.36 12.14 5.91
N ASP A 12 -26.10 12.07 5.49
CA ASP A 12 -25.28 10.85 5.36
C ASP A 12 -24.27 10.67 6.52
N ALA A 13 -24.47 11.38 7.64
CA ALA A 13 -23.50 11.50 8.75
C ALA A 13 -23.02 10.15 9.33
N ASP A 14 -23.85 9.11 9.27
CA ASP A 14 -23.53 7.76 9.78
C ASP A 14 -22.91 6.82 8.72
N SER A 15 -22.84 7.25 7.47
CA SER A 15 -22.15 6.48 6.43
C SER A 15 -20.66 6.78 6.50
N TRP A 16 -19.81 5.76 6.53
CA TRP A 16 -18.36 5.89 6.39
C TRP A 16 -17.86 5.01 5.24
N GLU A 17 -16.68 5.30 4.72
CA GLU A 17 -16.07 4.51 3.64
C GLU A 17 -14.58 4.34 3.91
N ALA A 18 -14.08 3.12 3.65
CA ALA A 18 -12.67 2.80 3.77
C ALA A 18 -11.95 3.15 2.46
N PHE A 19 -11.04 4.11 2.51
CA PHE A 19 -10.21 4.49 1.37
C PHE A 19 -8.82 3.87 1.51
N PRO A 20 -8.28 3.18 0.49
CA PRO A 20 -6.91 2.69 0.53
C PRO A 20 -5.94 3.88 0.58
N VAL A 21 -4.86 3.74 1.33
CA VAL A 21 -3.71 4.64 1.23
C VAL A 21 -2.67 4.01 0.32
N LEU A 22 -2.66 4.49 -0.93
CA LEU A 22 -1.78 4.03 -2.00
C LEU A 22 -0.40 4.71 -1.94
N SER A 23 0.60 4.05 -2.51
CA SER A 23 1.96 4.61 -2.61
C SER A 23 1.99 5.87 -3.48
N ASP A 24 3.04 6.67 -3.34
CA ASP A 24 3.22 7.86 -4.19
C ASP A 24 3.32 7.47 -5.67
N ASP A 25 3.99 6.36 -5.99
CA ASP A 25 4.05 5.86 -7.37
C ASP A 25 2.68 5.49 -7.96
N GLN A 26 1.74 5.03 -7.15
CA GLN A 26 0.37 4.73 -7.57
C GLN A 26 -0.50 5.99 -7.69
N CYS A 27 -0.16 7.04 -6.94
CA CYS A 27 -0.91 8.29 -6.86
C CYS A 27 -0.36 9.40 -7.74
N ASP A 28 0.90 9.36 -8.12
CA ASP A 28 1.54 10.39 -8.92
C ASP A 28 0.99 10.40 -10.35
N ASP A 29 1.04 11.59 -10.95
CA ASP A 29 0.80 11.74 -12.38
C ASP A 29 1.87 11.00 -13.19
N ILE A 30 1.48 10.53 -14.38
CA ILE A 30 2.43 9.83 -15.25
C ILE A 30 3.58 10.78 -15.62
N LYS A 31 4.81 10.27 -15.49
CA LYS A 31 6.00 10.96 -16.00
C LYS A 31 6.21 10.58 -17.46
N LEU A 32 6.57 11.54 -18.31
CA LEU A 32 6.80 11.32 -19.73
C LEU A 32 8.27 11.56 -20.07
N LEU A 33 8.78 10.76 -21.01
CA LEU A 33 10.09 10.93 -21.64
C LEU A 33 9.89 11.28 -23.11
N GLU A 34 10.85 12.03 -23.67
CA GLU A 34 10.91 12.25 -25.12
C GLU A 34 11.72 11.14 -25.79
N ALA A 35 11.19 10.67 -26.92
CA ALA A 35 11.79 9.62 -27.72
C ALA A 35 11.62 9.94 -29.20
N TYR A 36 12.53 9.44 -30.02
CA TYR A 36 12.39 9.48 -31.47
C TYR A 36 11.65 8.23 -31.94
N ALA A 37 10.56 8.44 -32.67
CA ALA A 37 9.85 7.40 -33.41
C ALA A 37 9.98 7.64 -34.90
N ALA A 38 9.83 6.60 -35.71
CA ALA A 38 9.88 6.69 -37.16
C ALA A 38 8.75 5.85 -37.78
N PRO A 39 8.18 6.27 -38.93
CA PRO A 39 7.22 5.45 -39.66
C PRO A 39 7.92 4.24 -40.28
N ILE A 40 7.24 3.09 -40.26
CA ILE A 40 7.66 1.91 -41.01
C ILE A 40 6.99 1.99 -42.38
N ILE A 41 7.80 2.30 -43.40
CA ILE A 41 7.36 2.46 -44.79
C ILE A 41 7.03 1.10 -45.41
N ASP A 42 7.87 0.09 -45.20
CA ASP A 42 7.62 -1.29 -45.65
C ASP A 42 7.31 -2.20 -44.46
N LYS A 43 6.04 -2.61 -44.35
CA LYS A 43 5.58 -3.51 -43.29
C LYS A 43 6.30 -4.88 -43.28
N ARG A 44 6.88 -5.33 -44.40
CA ARG A 44 7.61 -6.60 -44.48
C ARG A 44 8.89 -6.56 -43.64
N GLU A 45 9.46 -5.36 -43.49
CA GLU A 45 10.69 -5.12 -42.75
C GLU A 45 10.48 -4.98 -41.24
N THR A 46 9.22 -4.91 -40.77
CA THR A 46 8.88 -4.65 -39.35
C THR A 46 9.63 -5.55 -38.37
N SER A 47 9.64 -6.86 -38.60
CA SER A 47 10.26 -7.81 -37.65
C SER A 47 11.78 -7.64 -37.57
N ARG A 48 12.40 -7.33 -38.71
CA ARG A 48 13.84 -7.07 -38.82
C ARG A 48 14.19 -5.75 -38.13
N LEU A 49 13.48 -4.67 -38.47
CA LEU A 49 13.67 -3.34 -37.87
C LEU A 49 13.53 -3.39 -36.34
N VAL A 50 12.50 -4.05 -35.82
CA VAL A 50 12.31 -4.19 -34.37
C VAL A 50 13.48 -4.90 -33.71
N LYS A 51 14.03 -5.94 -34.36
CA LYS A 51 15.17 -6.70 -33.83
C LYS A 51 16.45 -5.86 -33.85
N GLU A 52 16.80 -5.28 -35.00
CA GLU A 52 18.01 -4.45 -35.16
C GLU A 52 17.98 -3.22 -34.23
N LEU A 53 16.81 -2.56 -34.11
CA LEU A 53 16.62 -1.44 -33.20
C LEU A 53 16.70 -1.86 -31.73
N ALA A 54 16.20 -3.03 -31.35
CA ALA A 54 16.32 -3.51 -29.97
C ALA A 54 17.78 -3.83 -29.60
N GLU A 55 18.58 -4.33 -30.55
CA GLU A 55 20.00 -4.62 -30.36
C GLU A 55 20.84 -3.33 -30.32
N SER A 56 20.56 -2.37 -31.21
CA SER A 56 21.35 -1.13 -31.33
C SER A 56 20.92 -0.02 -30.38
N PHE A 57 19.62 0.05 -30.08
CA PHE A 57 18.99 1.05 -29.23
C PHE A 57 18.06 0.36 -28.22
N PRO A 58 18.61 -0.34 -27.23
CA PRO A 58 17.80 -0.93 -26.17
C PRO A 58 17.08 0.16 -25.37
N LEU A 59 15.90 -0.16 -24.85
CA LEU A 59 15.10 0.74 -24.01
C LEU A 59 15.07 0.18 -22.57
N PRO A 60 16.17 0.30 -21.79
CA PRO A 60 16.25 -0.29 -20.46
C PRO A 60 15.20 0.31 -19.52
N GLY A 61 14.50 -0.55 -18.77
CA GLY A 61 13.45 -0.13 -17.84
C GLY A 61 12.12 0.27 -18.50
N LEU A 62 12.01 0.20 -19.83
CA LEU A 62 10.81 0.53 -20.59
C LEU A 62 10.16 -0.70 -21.24
N GLN A 63 10.27 -1.88 -20.62
CA GLN A 63 9.70 -3.13 -21.16
C GLN A 63 8.16 -3.10 -21.24
N HIS A 64 7.51 -2.17 -20.52
CA HIS A 64 6.08 -1.93 -20.63
C HIS A 64 5.68 -1.23 -21.93
N ILE A 65 6.60 -0.52 -22.60
CA ILE A 65 6.31 0.21 -23.82
C ILE A 65 6.31 -0.76 -25.02
N LYS A 66 5.22 -0.78 -25.79
CA LYS A 66 5.18 -1.54 -27.05
C LYS A 66 6.03 -0.80 -28.09
N ARG A 67 7.11 -1.43 -28.57
CA ARG A 67 8.05 -0.79 -29.52
C ARG A 67 7.38 -0.25 -30.80
N VAL A 68 6.32 -0.93 -31.26
CA VAL A 68 5.58 -0.59 -32.49
C VAL A 68 4.13 -0.26 -32.15
N ARG A 69 3.57 0.73 -32.86
CA ARG A 69 2.13 1.04 -32.85
C ARG A 69 1.59 1.18 -34.27
N ALA A 70 0.27 1.09 -34.41
CA ALA A 70 -0.40 1.55 -35.62
C ALA A 70 -0.33 3.08 -35.72
N CYS A 71 -0.18 3.61 -36.93
CA CYS A 71 -0.20 5.04 -37.18
C CYS A 71 -1.53 5.64 -36.69
N LYS A 72 -1.47 6.85 -36.10
CA LYS A 72 -2.67 7.53 -35.60
C LYS A 72 -3.58 7.98 -36.73
N ASP A 73 -3.00 8.40 -37.86
CA ASP A 73 -3.75 8.75 -39.05
C ASP A 73 -4.03 7.49 -39.87
N LYS A 74 -5.31 7.12 -39.98
CA LYS A 74 -5.76 5.96 -40.76
C LYS A 74 -5.55 6.14 -42.27
N ASN A 75 -5.37 7.37 -42.74
CA ASN A 75 -5.09 7.67 -44.14
C ASN A 75 -3.60 7.77 -44.43
N SER A 76 -2.74 7.59 -43.42
CA SER A 76 -1.29 7.60 -43.60
C SER A 76 -0.88 6.51 -44.62
N PRO A 77 0.05 6.82 -45.53
CA PRO A 77 0.62 5.82 -46.44
C PRO A 77 1.42 4.74 -45.69
N HIS A 78 1.73 4.94 -44.42
CA HIS A 78 2.53 4.04 -43.58
C HIS A 78 1.69 3.55 -42.39
N PRO A 79 1.39 2.25 -42.29
CA PRO A 79 0.44 1.75 -41.30
C PRO A 79 1.00 1.66 -39.88
N LEU A 80 2.33 1.70 -39.71
CA LEU A 80 3.01 1.43 -38.44
C LEU A 80 4.07 2.49 -38.14
N GLU A 81 4.32 2.69 -36.85
CA GLU A 81 5.36 3.56 -36.32
C GLU A 81 6.16 2.79 -35.25
N VAL A 82 7.47 3.00 -35.19
CA VAL A 82 8.37 2.31 -34.27
C VAL A 82 9.20 3.31 -33.47
N ILE A 83 9.41 3.04 -32.19
CA ILE A 83 10.35 3.80 -31.37
C ILE A 83 11.78 3.39 -31.73
N VAL A 84 12.60 4.38 -32.07
CA VAL A 84 14.02 4.22 -32.40
C VAL A 84 14.84 4.26 -31.11
N CYS A 85 14.89 5.39 -30.42
CA CYS A 85 15.68 5.58 -29.18
C CYS A 85 15.07 6.68 -28.28
N LEU A 86 15.58 6.82 -27.06
CA LEU A 86 15.25 7.98 -26.23
C LEU A 86 16.01 9.21 -26.74
N SER A 87 15.42 10.40 -26.57
CA SER A 87 16.10 11.65 -26.92
C SER A 87 17.36 11.87 -26.07
N SER A 88 17.39 11.35 -24.84
CA SER A 88 18.55 11.38 -23.94
C SER A 88 19.73 10.51 -24.39
N ASP A 89 19.50 9.58 -25.33
CA ASP A 89 20.56 8.69 -25.83
C ASP A 89 21.42 9.37 -26.90
N LEU A 90 20.99 10.53 -27.40
CA LEU A 90 21.69 11.31 -28.41
C LEU A 90 22.52 12.42 -27.74
N PRO A 91 23.67 12.79 -28.34
CA PRO A 91 24.36 14.03 -27.99
C PRO A 91 23.41 15.22 -28.17
N GLU A 92 23.55 16.29 -27.40
CA GLU A 92 22.75 17.51 -27.58
C GLU A 92 22.90 18.06 -29.00
N VAL A 93 21.94 17.75 -29.88
CA VAL A 93 21.85 18.31 -31.23
C VAL A 93 21.09 19.62 -31.10
N GLY A 94 21.77 20.74 -31.34
CA GLY A 94 21.18 22.07 -31.22
C GLY A 94 20.05 22.26 -32.23
N GLY A 95 18.80 22.40 -31.75
CA GLY A 95 17.66 23.07 -32.40
C GLY A 95 17.18 22.59 -33.78
N GLU A 96 17.91 21.73 -34.49
CA GLU A 96 17.60 21.26 -35.83
C GLU A 96 16.82 19.93 -35.83
N SER A 97 16.06 19.70 -36.89
CA SER A 97 15.33 18.45 -37.11
C SER A 97 16.32 17.30 -37.31
N VAL A 98 16.39 16.38 -36.35
CA VAL A 98 17.24 15.18 -36.43
C VAL A 98 16.78 14.30 -37.58
N THR A 99 17.69 13.91 -38.47
CA THR A 99 17.40 13.00 -39.59
C THR A 99 17.63 11.54 -39.22
N LEU A 100 17.13 10.60 -40.03
CA LEU A 100 17.47 9.18 -39.86
C LEU A 100 18.98 8.91 -39.87
N SER A 101 19.71 9.62 -40.72
CA SER A 101 21.16 9.43 -40.85
C SER A 101 21.90 9.86 -39.57
N ASP A 102 21.39 10.89 -38.90
CA ASP A 102 21.93 11.37 -37.62
C ASP A 102 21.64 10.37 -36.50
N LEU A 103 20.42 9.82 -36.45
CA LEU A 103 20.03 8.83 -35.43
C LEU A 103 20.82 7.53 -35.56
N LEU A 104 20.94 7.01 -36.78
CA LEU A 104 21.51 5.68 -37.03
C LEU A 104 23.04 5.72 -37.20
N HIS A 105 23.66 6.91 -37.15
CA HIS A 105 25.09 7.07 -37.38
C HIS A 105 25.91 6.11 -36.51
N SER A 106 26.82 5.35 -37.13
CA SER A 106 27.69 4.34 -36.50
C SER A 106 27.01 3.09 -35.91
N ARG A 107 25.70 2.90 -36.11
CA ARG A 107 24.95 1.72 -35.63
C ARG A 107 24.64 0.75 -36.78
N PRO A 108 24.65 -0.57 -36.53
CA PRO A 108 24.37 -1.59 -37.55
C PRO A 108 22.85 -1.76 -37.74
N VAL A 109 22.14 -0.69 -38.08
CA VAL A 109 20.71 -0.72 -38.41
C VAL A 109 20.56 -0.28 -39.86
N ASP A 110 19.97 -1.13 -40.69
CA ASP A 110 19.68 -0.75 -42.07
C ASP A 110 18.36 0.04 -42.13
N SER A 111 18.44 1.27 -42.64
CA SER A 111 17.34 2.22 -42.71
C SER A 111 16.28 1.85 -43.74
N ASN A 112 16.52 0.82 -44.56
CA ASN A 112 15.54 0.38 -45.56
C ASN A 112 14.20 0.01 -44.91
N GLY A 113 13.12 0.64 -45.38
CA GLY A 113 11.78 0.47 -44.82
C GLY A 113 11.47 1.36 -43.61
N LEU A 114 12.39 2.24 -43.18
CA LEU A 114 12.18 3.25 -42.15
C LEU A 114 12.09 4.64 -42.79
N GLY A 115 11.16 5.49 -42.34
CA GLY A 115 11.07 6.89 -42.78
C GLY A 115 11.63 7.87 -41.76
N GLU A 116 11.56 9.17 -42.09
CA GLU A 116 12.16 10.22 -41.24
C GLU A 116 11.58 10.24 -39.83
N PRO A 117 12.42 10.45 -38.81
CA PRO A 117 12.02 10.36 -37.42
C PRO A 117 11.27 11.62 -36.97
N PHE A 118 10.51 11.47 -35.90
CA PHE A 118 9.78 12.54 -35.23
C PHE A 118 9.75 12.31 -33.72
N VAL A 119 9.61 13.40 -32.97
CA VAL A 119 9.61 13.34 -31.50
C VAL A 119 8.23 12.91 -30.99
N VAL A 120 8.22 11.99 -30.04
CA VAL A 120 7.03 11.54 -29.31
C VAL A 120 7.29 11.56 -27.81
N LYS A 121 6.21 11.69 -27.04
CA LYS A 121 6.24 11.52 -25.58
C LYS A 121 5.77 10.12 -25.23
N ILE A 122 6.53 9.42 -24.39
CA ILE A 122 6.22 8.05 -23.93
C ILE A 122 6.23 7.96 -22.39
N PRO A 123 5.43 7.08 -21.78
CA PRO A 123 5.44 6.88 -20.33
C PRO A 123 6.80 6.39 -19.79
N ALA A 124 7.36 7.14 -18.83
CA ALA A 124 8.66 6.86 -18.21
C ALA A 124 8.68 5.59 -17.34
N ARG A 125 7.52 5.21 -16.79
CA ARG A 125 7.35 4.10 -15.86
C ARG A 125 6.08 3.31 -16.21
N PRO A 126 6.02 2.01 -15.87
CA PRO A 126 4.81 1.22 -16.06
C PRO A 126 3.66 1.81 -15.24
N PRO A 127 2.44 1.90 -15.81
CA PRO A 127 1.29 2.33 -15.04
C PRO A 127 0.95 1.31 -13.96
N LEU A 128 0.69 1.78 -12.74
CA LEU A 128 0.35 0.92 -11.59
C LEU A 128 -1.16 0.89 -11.33
N THR A 129 -1.89 1.91 -11.81
CA THR A 129 -3.34 2.00 -11.67
C THR A 129 -4.03 2.11 -13.03
N ARG A 130 -5.31 1.73 -13.10
CA ARG A 130 -6.09 1.85 -14.34
C ARG A 130 -6.18 3.30 -14.86
N PRO A 131 -6.40 4.33 -14.01
CA PRO A 131 -6.34 5.72 -14.46
C PRO A 131 -4.98 6.10 -15.08
N GLN A 132 -3.87 5.68 -14.46
CA GLN A 132 -2.53 5.90 -15.03
C GLN A 132 -2.37 5.18 -16.37
N PHE A 133 -2.88 3.96 -16.51
CA PHE A 133 -2.82 3.19 -17.75
C PHE A 133 -3.61 3.87 -18.87
N GLU A 134 -4.84 4.32 -18.58
CA GLU A 134 -5.69 5.04 -19.53
C GLU A 134 -5.00 6.32 -20.00
N GLN A 135 -4.43 7.09 -19.07
CA GLN A 135 -3.65 8.29 -19.41
C GLN A 135 -2.40 7.96 -20.23
N ALA A 136 -1.60 6.99 -19.80
CA ALA A 136 -0.35 6.56 -20.45
C ALA A 136 -0.59 6.10 -21.89
N SER A 137 -1.68 5.35 -22.11
CA SER A 137 -2.07 4.80 -23.41
C SER A 137 -2.42 5.88 -24.44
N THR A 138 -2.77 7.09 -24.02
CA THR A 138 -3.00 8.22 -24.96
C THR A 138 -1.70 8.72 -25.62
N HIS A 139 -0.57 8.56 -24.92
CA HIS A 139 0.75 8.98 -25.38
C HIS A 139 1.37 7.91 -26.29
N TRP A 140 1.48 6.69 -25.77
CA TRP A 140 2.01 5.55 -26.52
C TRP A 140 1.45 4.22 -25.97
N PRO A 141 1.21 3.20 -26.81
CA PRO A 141 0.73 1.91 -26.33
C PRO A 141 1.68 1.28 -25.29
N THR A 142 1.13 1.00 -24.12
CA THR A 142 1.84 0.37 -22.99
C THR A 142 1.14 -0.93 -22.60
N SER A 143 1.87 -1.86 -21.98
CA SER A 143 1.28 -2.96 -21.24
C SER A 143 0.84 -2.47 -19.85
N PHE A 144 -0.15 -3.15 -19.30
CA PHE A 144 -0.66 -2.91 -17.95
C PHE A 144 -1.13 -4.23 -17.38
N HIS A 145 -0.59 -4.58 -16.22
CA HIS A 145 -1.03 -5.73 -15.44
C HIS A 145 -1.84 -5.19 -14.28
N GLU A 146 -3.15 -5.38 -14.36
CA GLU A 146 -4.06 -4.80 -13.39
C GLU A 146 -3.97 -5.50 -12.03
N ASP A 147 -3.70 -4.71 -10.99
CA ASP A 147 -3.93 -5.13 -9.62
C ASP A 147 -5.44 -5.01 -9.28
N LYS A 148 -6.08 -6.17 -9.13
CA LYS A 148 -7.51 -6.25 -8.85
C LYS A 148 -7.90 -5.63 -7.50
N GLN A 149 -7.03 -5.73 -6.49
CA GLN A 149 -7.29 -5.16 -5.18
C GLN A 149 -7.25 -3.63 -5.25
N VAL A 150 -6.20 -3.07 -5.85
CA VAL A 150 -6.09 -1.61 -6.04
C VAL A 150 -7.25 -1.08 -6.89
N THR A 151 -7.60 -1.76 -7.99
CA THR A 151 -8.77 -1.36 -8.81
C THR A 151 -10.08 -1.41 -8.03
N SER A 152 -10.33 -2.48 -7.27
CA SER A 152 -11.54 -2.61 -6.45
C SER A 152 -11.59 -1.52 -5.37
N ALA A 153 -10.45 -1.24 -4.74
CA ALA A 153 -10.30 -0.22 -3.72
C ALA A 153 -10.55 1.20 -4.27
N LEU A 154 -10.00 1.52 -5.45
CA LEU A 154 -10.27 2.79 -6.15
C LEU A 154 -11.75 2.94 -6.58
N LYS A 155 -12.47 1.83 -6.78
CA LYS A 155 -13.91 1.84 -7.07
C LYS A 155 -14.79 1.87 -5.81
N GLY A 156 -14.21 1.84 -4.61
CA GLY A 156 -14.95 1.74 -3.34
C GLY A 156 -15.64 0.38 -3.12
N GLN A 157 -15.22 -0.65 -3.87
CA GLN A 157 -15.85 -1.98 -3.92
C GLN A 157 -15.07 -3.05 -3.15
N LEU A 158 -14.05 -2.64 -2.38
CA LEU A 158 -13.17 -3.59 -1.71
C LEU A 158 -13.86 -4.39 -0.59
N PHE A 159 -14.79 -3.76 0.12
CA PHE A 159 -15.47 -4.36 1.27
C PHE A 159 -16.98 -4.45 1.04
N THR A 160 -17.52 -5.66 1.23
CA THR A 160 -18.97 -5.92 1.26
C THR A 160 -19.63 -5.23 2.45
N ALA A 161 -20.96 -5.08 2.42
CA ALA A 161 -21.71 -4.50 3.54
C ALA A 161 -21.51 -5.26 4.86
N SER A 162 -21.44 -6.59 4.81
CA SER A 162 -21.18 -7.43 6.00
C SER A 162 -19.77 -7.22 6.56
N GLN A 163 -18.76 -7.11 5.71
CA GLN A 163 -17.39 -6.78 6.14
C GLN A 163 -17.33 -5.38 6.76
N LYS A 164 -18.00 -4.39 6.16
CA LYS A 164 -18.08 -3.03 6.73
C LYS A 164 -18.74 -3.07 8.12
N ALA A 165 -19.82 -3.83 8.32
CA ALA A 165 -20.44 -3.95 9.63
C ALA A 165 -19.47 -4.50 10.71
N LYS A 166 -18.65 -5.50 10.36
CA LYS A 166 -17.60 -6.03 11.25
C LYS A 166 -16.51 -5.01 11.53
N MET A 167 -16.01 -4.32 10.50
CA MET A 167 -15.03 -3.24 10.64
C MET A 167 -15.54 -2.13 11.56
N GLN A 168 -16.83 -1.79 11.48
CA GLN A 168 -17.48 -0.83 12.36
C GLN A 168 -17.51 -1.32 13.81
N GLN A 169 -17.82 -2.59 14.03
CA GLN A 169 -17.80 -3.18 15.38
C GLN A 169 -16.39 -3.14 16.00
N HIS A 170 -15.36 -3.49 15.21
CA HIS A 170 -13.97 -3.45 15.67
C HIS A 170 -13.50 -2.03 15.96
N MET A 171 -13.83 -1.06 15.11
CA MET A 171 -13.54 0.36 15.36
C MET A 171 -14.32 0.92 16.55
N LEU A 172 -15.57 0.49 16.76
CA LEU A 172 -16.35 0.90 17.94
C LEU A 172 -15.68 0.43 19.24
N CYS A 173 -15.10 -0.78 19.25
CA CYS A 173 -14.31 -1.26 20.38
C CYS A 173 -13.09 -0.35 20.64
N ALA A 174 -12.38 0.07 19.58
CA ALA A 174 -11.29 1.04 19.70
C ALA A 174 -11.77 2.40 20.24
N VAL A 175 -12.92 2.90 19.78
CA VAL A 175 -13.54 4.14 20.27
C VAL A 175 -13.91 4.04 21.75
N GLN A 176 -14.44 2.90 22.21
CA GLN A 176 -14.76 2.67 23.61
C GLN A 176 -13.50 2.66 24.49
N ALA A 177 -12.44 1.98 24.04
CA ALA A 177 -11.16 1.98 24.73
C ALA A 177 -10.57 3.40 24.83
N ALA A 178 -10.63 4.18 23.74
CA ALA A 178 -10.18 5.57 23.72
C ALA A 178 -10.88 6.43 24.77
N LYS A 179 -12.22 6.28 24.90
CA LYS A 179 -13.02 6.98 25.91
C LYS A 179 -12.62 6.59 27.33
N ALA A 180 -12.44 5.29 27.59
CA ALA A 180 -11.99 4.80 28.89
C ALA A 180 -10.60 5.33 29.26
N GLY A 181 -9.69 5.46 28.29
CA GLY A 181 -8.38 6.11 28.51
C GLY A 181 -8.51 7.60 28.84
N HIS A 182 -9.35 8.31 28.10
CA HIS A 182 -9.61 9.74 28.30
C HIS A 182 -10.22 10.05 29.68
N GLU A 183 -11.16 9.23 30.15
CA GLU A 183 -11.72 9.34 31.51
C GLU A 183 -10.66 9.22 32.62
N ARG A 184 -9.49 8.68 32.29
CA ARG A 184 -8.32 8.57 33.18
C ARG A 184 -7.24 9.61 32.90
N GLY A 185 -7.55 10.62 32.09
CA GLY A 185 -6.64 11.72 31.75
C GLY A 185 -5.57 11.36 30.73
N MET A 186 -5.75 10.30 29.94
CA MET A 186 -4.89 9.97 28.81
C MET A 186 -5.41 10.61 27.51
N ASP A 187 -4.60 10.62 26.46
CA ASP A 187 -5.09 11.00 25.12
C ASP A 187 -6.22 10.05 24.67
N ALA A 188 -7.24 10.59 24.01
CA ALA A 188 -8.40 9.84 23.52
C ALA A 188 -8.08 9.02 22.26
N VAL A 189 -7.12 8.09 22.36
CA VAL A 189 -6.75 7.15 21.30
C VAL A 189 -6.96 5.73 21.76
N GLY A 190 -7.61 4.93 20.91
CA GLY A 190 -7.82 3.51 21.15
C GLY A 190 -7.39 2.68 19.95
N ALA A 191 -6.96 1.46 20.22
CA ALA A 191 -6.44 0.50 19.25
C ALA A 191 -6.91 -0.92 19.59
N VAL A 192 -7.24 -1.68 18.56
CA VAL A 192 -7.71 -3.07 18.65
C VAL A 192 -7.02 -3.92 17.59
N ILE A 193 -6.45 -5.05 18.00
CA ILE A 193 -5.90 -6.06 17.09
C ILE A 193 -6.87 -7.23 16.97
N VAL A 194 -7.14 -7.65 15.73
CA VAL A 194 -8.13 -8.66 15.35
C VAL A 194 -7.47 -9.73 14.50
N ASP A 195 -7.82 -10.99 14.74
CA ASP A 195 -7.55 -12.07 13.79
C ASP A 195 -8.61 -12.06 12.67
N PRO A 196 -8.25 -11.70 11.43
CA PRO A 196 -9.22 -11.64 10.34
C PRO A 196 -9.73 -13.01 9.89
N ALA A 197 -9.05 -14.11 10.21
CA ALA A 197 -9.48 -15.46 9.86
C ALA A 197 -10.66 -15.91 10.73
N SER A 198 -10.62 -15.60 12.03
CA SER A 198 -11.68 -15.94 12.99
C SER A 198 -12.62 -14.79 13.32
N ASP A 199 -12.33 -13.56 12.86
CA ASP A 199 -13.05 -12.33 13.18
C ASP A 199 -13.09 -12.04 14.70
N ARG A 200 -12.03 -12.44 15.42
CA ARG A 200 -11.93 -12.31 16.87
C ARG A 200 -10.99 -11.18 17.26
N VAL A 201 -11.42 -10.38 18.22
CA VAL A 201 -10.55 -9.41 18.90
C VAL A 201 -9.55 -10.16 19.78
N LEU A 202 -8.26 -9.86 19.60
CA LEU A 202 -7.17 -10.46 20.35
C LEU A 202 -6.61 -9.50 21.42
N ALA A 203 -6.58 -8.21 21.14
CA ALA A 203 -6.15 -7.20 22.09
C ALA A 203 -6.93 -5.91 21.92
N VAL A 204 -7.21 -5.25 23.03
CA VAL A 204 -7.85 -3.93 23.13
C VAL A 204 -6.95 -3.04 23.96
N SER A 205 -6.76 -1.79 23.55
CA SER A 205 -5.86 -0.87 24.23
C SER A 205 -6.26 0.59 23.99
N HIS A 206 -5.75 1.46 24.85
CA HIS A 206 -5.80 2.91 24.66
C HIS A 206 -4.44 3.53 25.00
N ASP A 207 -4.30 4.83 24.74
CA ASP A 207 -3.10 5.57 25.08
C ASP A 207 -2.82 5.50 26.59
N CYS A 208 -1.60 5.12 26.96
CA CYS A 208 -1.15 5.00 28.35
C CYS A 208 0.07 5.91 28.62
N LYS A 209 0.23 6.96 27.81
CA LYS A 209 1.36 7.88 27.90
C LYS A 209 1.39 8.59 29.24
N ARG A 210 2.57 8.60 29.87
CA ARG A 210 2.87 9.37 31.08
C ARG A 210 4.20 10.10 30.92
N ARG A 211 4.52 11.01 31.84
CA ARG A 211 5.84 11.68 31.87
C ARG A 211 7.01 10.68 31.89
N THR A 212 6.84 9.53 32.54
CA THR A 212 7.85 8.48 32.64
C THR A 212 7.88 7.53 31.44
N HIS A 213 6.75 7.41 30.72
CA HIS A 213 6.61 6.54 29.56
C HIS A 213 5.93 7.29 28.40
N PRO A 214 6.68 8.17 27.70
CA PRO A 214 6.12 8.99 26.63
C PRO A 214 5.75 8.19 25.38
N LEU A 215 6.18 6.92 25.28
CA LEU A 215 6.04 6.06 24.10
C LEU A 215 4.88 5.06 24.20
N HIS A 216 4.11 5.07 25.29
CA HIS A 216 2.97 4.15 25.49
C HIS A 216 1.73 4.59 24.72
N HIS A 217 1.88 4.79 23.41
CA HIS A 217 0.76 5.05 22.52
C HIS A 217 -0.12 3.81 22.40
N ALA A 218 -1.42 4.00 22.13
CA ALA A 218 -2.38 2.90 22.02
C ALA A 218 -1.88 1.74 21.15
N VAL A 219 -1.29 2.03 19.98
CA VAL A 219 -0.73 0.99 19.08
C VAL A 219 0.39 0.19 19.73
N MET A 220 1.31 0.86 20.45
CA MET A 220 2.43 0.19 21.13
C MET A 220 1.92 -0.71 22.26
N VAL A 221 0.96 -0.22 23.04
CA VAL A 221 0.29 -0.98 24.09
C VAL A 221 -0.41 -2.20 23.49
N CYS A 222 -1.11 -2.04 22.37
CA CYS A 222 -1.79 -3.14 21.69
C CYS A 222 -0.82 -4.23 21.23
N ILE A 223 0.32 -3.85 20.63
CA ILE A 223 1.36 -4.80 20.21
C ILE A 223 1.94 -5.54 21.42
N ASP A 224 2.24 -4.83 22.51
CA ASP A 224 2.80 -5.45 23.72
C ASP A 224 1.81 -6.43 24.36
N LEU A 225 0.50 -6.12 24.36
CA LEU A 225 -0.55 -7.05 24.82
C LEU A 225 -0.61 -8.33 23.99
N ILE A 226 -0.43 -8.25 22.66
CA ILE A 226 -0.31 -9.46 21.84
C ILE A 226 0.95 -10.25 22.21
N ALA A 227 2.06 -9.57 22.47
CA ALA A 227 3.29 -10.22 22.90
C ALA A 227 3.12 -10.94 24.25
N HIS A 228 2.41 -10.35 25.22
CA HIS A 228 2.02 -11.02 26.48
C HIS A 228 1.27 -12.32 26.22
N GLY A 229 0.29 -12.29 25.32
CA GLY A 229 -0.47 -13.48 24.92
C GLY A 229 0.36 -14.60 24.32
N GLN A 230 1.57 -14.29 23.84
CA GLN A 230 2.53 -15.23 23.25
C GLN A 230 3.69 -15.58 24.21
N GLY A 231 3.60 -15.19 25.48
CA GLY A 231 4.63 -15.44 26.49
C GLY A 231 5.79 -14.44 26.50
N GLY A 232 5.66 -13.34 25.77
CA GLY A 232 6.55 -12.17 25.81
C GLY A 232 5.93 -11.00 26.59
N GLY A 233 6.00 -9.79 26.02
CA GLY A 233 5.51 -8.57 26.65
C GLY A 233 6.54 -7.91 27.57
N ALA A 234 6.59 -6.57 27.56
CA ALA A 234 7.59 -5.80 28.30
C ALA A 234 7.00 -5.01 29.47
N TYR A 235 5.72 -4.62 29.39
CA TYR A 235 5.13 -3.69 30.35
C TYR A 235 3.89 -4.26 31.03
N ASP A 236 3.64 -3.83 32.26
CA ASP A 236 2.42 -4.16 32.99
C ASP A 236 1.36 -3.07 32.77
N TYR A 237 0.17 -3.49 32.33
CA TYR A 237 -0.98 -2.63 32.09
C TYR A 237 -2.12 -2.87 33.09
N GLY A 238 -1.88 -3.58 34.21
CA GLY A 238 -2.91 -3.89 35.21
C GLY A 238 -3.62 -2.67 35.81
N GLU A 239 -2.97 -1.50 35.80
CA GLU A 239 -3.61 -0.23 36.19
C GLU A 239 -4.65 0.28 35.17
N TYR A 240 -4.76 -0.35 34.00
CA TYR A 240 -5.59 0.08 32.86
C TYR A 240 -6.58 -1.04 32.48
N PRO A 241 -7.75 -1.12 33.14
CA PRO A 241 -8.67 -2.23 32.93
C PRO A 241 -9.19 -2.36 31.49
N ALA A 242 -9.18 -1.29 30.69
CA ALA A 242 -9.58 -1.34 29.28
C ALA A 242 -8.47 -1.86 28.34
N CYS A 243 -7.22 -1.95 28.81
CA CYS A 243 -6.09 -2.53 28.09
C CYS A 243 -5.98 -4.01 28.42
N GLN A 244 -6.40 -4.87 27.50
CA GLN A 244 -6.50 -6.31 27.74
C GLN A 244 -6.09 -7.13 26.53
N PHE A 245 -5.36 -8.22 26.79
CA PHE A 245 -5.26 -9.35 25.87
C PHE A 245 -6.43 -10.30 26.11
N ILE A 246 -7.09 -10.71 25.04
CA ILE A 246 -8.24 -11.61 25.08
C ILE A 246 -7.76 -13.02 24.71
N SER A 247 -7.60 -13.87 25.72
CA SER A 247 -7.17 -15.26 25.51
C SER A 247 -8.20 -16.05 24.70
N LEU A 248 -7.71 -16.84 23.75
CA LEU A 248 -8.51 -17.74 22.90
C LEU A 248 -9.22 -18.84 23.71
N ASP A 249 -8.72 -19.16 24.92
CA ASP A 249 -9.23 -20.25 25.76
C ASP A 249 -10.36 -19.82 26.71
N ALA A 250 -10.64 -18.51 26.81
CA ALA A 250 -11.60 -17.98 27.79
C ALA A 250 -13.09 -18.17 27.43
N GLN A 251 -13.41 -18.81 26.30
CA GLN A 251 -14.79 -19.02 25.82
C GLN A 251 -15.25 -20.50 25.80
N GLN A 252 -14.47 -21.46 26.30
CA GLN A 252 -14.97 -22.82 26.52
C GLN A 252 -15.56 -22.96 27.94
N PRO A 253 -16.80 -23.46 28.10
CA PRO A 253 -17.32 -23.83 29.41
C PRO A 253 -16.39 -24.87 30.04
N LYS A 254 -16.06 -24.67 31.33
CA LYS A 254 -15.29 -25.62 32.14
C LYS A 254 -16.11 -26.88 32.39
N ASP A 255 -16.19 -27.77 31.41
CA ASP A 255 -16.54 -29.16 31.65
C ASP A 255 -15.26 -29.97 31.80
N ARG A 256 -15.06 -30.45 33.03
CA ARG A 256 -14.06 -31.46 33.40
C ARG A 256 -14.20 -32.68 32.47
N ALA A 257 -13.15 -32.98 31.71
CA ALA A 257 -12.75 -34.35 31.39
C ALA A 257 -11.26 -34.40 30.99
N GLU A 258 -10.48 -35.01 31.86
CA GLU A 258 -9.22 -35.75 31.67
C GLU A 258 -8.45 -35.59 30.36
N SER A 259 -7.22 -35.07 30.48
CA SER A 259 -6.16 -35.16 29.49
C SER A 259 -5.82 -36.62 29.16
N PRO A 260 -5.59 -36.99 27.88
CA PRO A 260 -4.82 -38.19 27.58
C PRO A 260 -3.35 -37.88 27.81
N THR A 261 -2.81 -38.49 28.86
CA THR A 261 -1.38 -38.72 29.09
C THR A 261 -0.70 -39.27 27.84
N TYR A 262 0.31 -38.57 27.33
CA TYR A 262 1.43 -39.19 26.62
C TYR A 262 2.65 -39.13 27.54
N GLY A 263 2.87 -40.23 28.26
CA GLY A 263 4.13 -40.49 28.94
C GLY A 263 5.13 -41.10 27.96
N ASN A 264 6.38 -40.62 27.98
CA ASN A 264 7.43 -41.36 28.68
C ASN A 264 8.70 -40.50 28.81
N ALA A 265 9.28 -40.55 30.00
CA ALA A 265 10.58 -39.97 30.31
C ALA A 265 11.72 -40.88 29.80
N ASN A 266 12.89 -40.25 29.59
CA ASN A 266 14.24 -40.81 29.41
C ASN A 266 14.71 -41.17 27.98
N GLN A 267 15.22 -40.18 27.25
CA GLN A 267 16.48 -40.27 26.48
C GLN A 267 17.17 -38.89 26.42
N PRO A 268 18.50 -38.78 26.71
CA PRO A 268 19.24 -37.55 26.47
C PRO A 268 19.78 -37.55 25.04
N GLY A 269 19.31 -36.61 24.23
CA GLY A 269 19.86 -36.34 22.91
C GLY A 269 18.81 -36.29 21.82
N GLN A 270 18.17 -35.13 21.69
CA GLN A 270 17.63 -34.64 20.42
C GLN A 270 17.62 -33.12 20.49
N ALA A 271 18.31 -32.50 19.54
CA ALA A 271 18.39 -31.05 19.40
C ALA A 271 16.98 -30.46 19.32
N GLU A 272 16.73 -29.43 20.12
CA GLU A 272 15.52 -28.63 20.06
C GLU A 272 15.33 -28.12 18.62
N GLU A 273 14.35 -28.68 17.90
CA GLU A 273 13.75 -27.98 16.77
C GLU A 273 13.12 -26.71 17.36
N LYS A 274 13.86 -25.60 17.28
CA LYS A 274 13.33 -24.25 17.52
C LYS A 274 12.20 -24.04 16.52
N SER A 275 10.96 -24.36 16.91
CA SER A 275 9.81 -23.83 16.21
C SER A 275 9.96 -22.31 16.28
N SER A 276 10.22 -21.68 15.15
CA SER A 276 10.37 -20.23 15.10
C SER A 276 9.02 -19.65 15.52
N GLN A 277 8.96 -19.05 16.71
CA GLN A 277 7.75 -18.36 17.13
C GLN A 277 7.40 -17.31 16.05
N PRO A 278 6.14 -17.26 15.60
CA PRO A 278 5.73 -16.29 14.59
C PRO A 278 5.98 -14.86 15.08
N TYR A 279 6.22 -13.91 14.17
CA TYR A 279 6.30 -12.51 14.58
C TYR A 279 4.99 -12.06 15.23
N ILE A 280 5.10 -11.15 16.19
CA ILE A 280 4.06 -10.78 17.17
C ILE A 280 2.66 -10.62 16.54
N CYS A 281 2.54 -9.84 15.46
CA CYS A 281 1.23 -9.51 14.85
C CYS A 281 1.07 -10.06 13.43
N THR A 282 1.77 -11.14 13.08
CA THR A 282 1.73 -11.71 11.72
C THR A 282 0.30 -12.08 11.32
N GLY A 283 -0.19 -11.52 10.22
CA GLY A 283 -1.49 -11.87 9.65
C GLY A 283 -2.69 -11.19 10.32
N TYR A 284 -2.47 -10.34 11.33
CA TYR A 284 -3.55 -9.66 12.05
C TYR A 284 -3.89 -8.29 11.46
N ASP A 285 -5.10 -7.82 11.78
CA ASP A 285 -5.59 -6.49 11.43
C ASP A 285 -5.53 -5.57 12.67
N LEU A 286 -5.10 -4.33 12.48
CA LEU A 286 -5.20 -3.27 13.49
C LEU A 286 -6.34 -2.31 13.13
N TYR A 287 -7.21 -2.01 14.09
CA TYR A 287 -8.18 -0.91 14.04
C TYR A 287 -7.76 0.16 15.05
N VAL A 288 -7.60 1.41 14.61
CA VAL A 288 -7.11 2.50 15.48
C VAL A 288 -7.86 3.81 15.23
N THR A 289 -8.23 4.53 16.28
CA THR A 289 -9.07 5.73 16.13
C THR A 289 -8.32 6.90 15.48
N ARG A 290 -7.01 7.02 15.73
CA ARG A 290 -6.13 8.08 15.22
C ARG A 290 -5.02 7.47 14.37
N GLU A 291 -4.69 8.11 13.25
CA GLU A 291 -3.60 7.67 12.38
C GLU A 291 -2.29 7.49 13.17
N PRO A 292 -1.62 6.32 13.04
CA PRO A 292 -0.35 6.06 13.71
C PRO A 292 0.75 7.06 13.32
N CYS A 293 1.49 7.56 14.31
CA CYS A 293 2.71 8.33 14.09
C CYS A 293 3.87 7.46 13.58
N VAL A 294 5.00 8.07 13.22
CA VAL A 294 6.19 7.38 12.68
C VAL A 294 6.65 6.20 13.54
N MET A 295 6.70 6.37 14.86
CA MET A 295 7.10 5.29 15.78
C MET A 295 6.13 4.11 15.70
N CYS A 296 4.83 4.36 15.84
CA CYS A 296 3.81 3.32 15.81
C CYS A 296 3.76 2.63 14.44
N ALA A 297 3.86 3.39 13.35
CA ALA A 297 3.91 2.86 11.99
C ALA A 297 5.11 1.93 11.78
N MET A 298 6.31 2.31 12.27
CA MET A 298 7.49 1.44 12.16
C MET A 298 7.40 0.21 13.07
N ALA A 299 6.80 0.34 14.26
CA ALA A 299 6.53 -0.81 15.13
C ALA A 299 5.61 -1.84 14.46
N LEU A 300 4.63 -1.39 13.68
CA LEU A 300 3.74 -2.24 12.89
C LEU A 300 4.48 -2.99 11.77
N VAL A 301 5.45 -2.35 11.10
CA VAL A 301 6.37 -3.01 10.16
C VAL A 301 7.13 -4.14 10.87
N HIS A 302 7.75 -3.84 12.01
CA HIS A 302 8.51 -4.84 12.78
C HIS A 302 7.66 -5.97 13.33
N SER A 303 6.39 -5.70 13.64
CA SER A 303 5.43 -6.68 14.16
C SER A 303 4.75 -7.51 13.07
N ARG A 304 5.02 -7.22 11.79
CA ARG A 304 4.46 -7.92 10.62
C ARG A 304 2.92 -7.85 10.54
N ILE A 305 2.33 -6.73 10.94
CA ILE A 305 0.87 -6.52 10.81
C ILE A 305 0.44 -6.74 9.35
N SER A 306 -0.75 -7.27 9.11
CA SER A 306 -1.27 -7.49 7.76
C SER A 306 -1.93 -6.24 7.19
N ARG A 307 -2.83 -5.63 7.99
CA ARG A 307 -3.62 -4.47 7.56
C ARG A 307 -3.87 -3.51 8.71
N VAL A 308 -3.99 -2.23 8.40
CA VAL A 308 -4.32 -1.17 9.35
C VAL A 308 -5.52 -0.39 8.86
N PHE A 309 -6.51 -0.23 9.73
CA PHE A 309 -7.72 0.55 9.51
C PHE A 309 -7.72 1.71 10.51
N TYR A 310 -7.65 2.95 10.04
CA TYR A 310 -7.72 4.12 10.92
C TYR A 310 -8.89 5.03 10.61
N GLY A 311 -9.42 5.66 11.67
CA GLY A 311 -10.53 6.60 11.56
C GLY A 311 -10.08 7.98 11.12
N ALA A 312 -9.53 8.76 12.04
CA ALA A 312 -9.15 10.15 11.80
C ALA A 312 -7.64 10.30 11.50
N THR A 313 -7.29 11.22 10.61
CA THR A 313 -5.90 11.57 10.29
C THR A 313 -5.22 12.27 11.48
N ALA A 314 -3.88 12.28 11.48
CA ALA A 314 -3.09 12.96 12.51
C ALA A 314 -2.02 13.85 11.87
N VAL A 315 -1.71 15.00 12.49
CA VAL A 315 -0.70 15.95 11.97
C VAL A 315 0.71 15.36 11.91
N ASP A 316 0.99 14.32 12.69
CA ASP A 316 2.21 13.54 12.74
C ASP A 316 2.02 12.12 12.16
N GLY A 317 0.89 11.89 11.49
CA GLY A 317 0.51 10.61 10.91
C GLY A 317 1.48 10.14 9.82
N ALA A 318 1.85 8.87 9.88
CA ALA A 318 2.89 8.27 9.04
C ALA A 318 2.38 7.17 8.11
N LEU A 319 1.06 7.03 7.98
CA LEU A 319 0.40 6.05 7.12
C LEU A 319 -0.52 6.73 6.09
N GLY A 320 -0.25 7.99 5.73
CA GLY A 320 -1.01 8.75 4.75
C GLY A 320 -0.85 10.27 4.87
N THR A 321 -0.71 10.84 6.07
CA THR A 321 -0.70 12.30 6.23
C THR A 321 0.66 12.94 5.91
N LYS A 322 1.73 12.56 6.62
CA LYS A 322 3.09 13.07 6.35
C LYS A 322 3.98 12.07 5.62
N TYR A 323 3.79 10.80 5.94
CA TYR A 323 4.56 9.70 5.37
C TYR A 323 3.61 8.57 4.98
N LYS A 324 4.11 7.64 4.18
CA LYS A 324 3.41 6.39 3.81
C LYS A 324 4.34 5.22 4.08
N ILE A 325 4.74 5.06 5.35
CA ILE A 325 5.79 4.11 5.75
C ILE A 325 5.51 2.70 5.26
N HIS A 326 4.25 2.28 5.28
CA HIS A 326 3.79 0.98 4.80
C HIS A 326 4.05 0.71 3.32
N THR A 327 4.43 1.73 2.53
CA THR A 327 4.69 1.65 1.09
C THR A 327 6.15 1.80 0.70
N HIS A 328 7.05 2.10 1.64
CA HIS A 328 8.47 2.30 1.32
C HIS A 328 9.14 1.01 0.86
N THR A 329 9.67 0.99 -0.36
CA THR A 329 10.25 -0.20 -1.01
C THR A 329 11.48 -0.76 -0.30
N ASP A 330 12.21 0.07 0.45
CA ASP A 330 13.44 -0.32 1.14
C ASP A 330 13.17 -1.04 2.49
N LEU A 331 11.90 -1.14 2.91
CA LEU A 331 11.51 -1.88 4.09
C LEU A 331 11.26 -3.35 3.76
N ASN A 332 11.51 -4.23 4.74
CA ASN A 332 11.43 -5.68 4.58
C ASN A 332 10.02 -6.27 4.80
N HIS A 333 9.03 -5.43 5.10
CA HIS A 333 7.63 -5.81 5.28
C HIS A 333 6.73 -4.66 4.85
N HIS A 334 5.65 -4.98 4.15
CA HIS A 334 4.62 -4.05 3.67
C HIS A 334 3.26 -4.54 4.13
N PHE A 335 2.35 -3.60 4.38
CA PHE A 335 0.99 -3.90 4.83
C PHE A 335 -0.02 -2.93 4.23
N GLU A 336 -1.28 -3.35 4.14
CA GLU A 336 -2.31 -2.51 3.55
C GLU A 336 -2.84 -1.50 4.58
N VAL A 337 -3.15 -0.29 4.14
CA VAL A 337 -3.72 0.74 5.01
C VAL A 337 -5.00 1.29 4.42
N PHE A 338 -6.01 1.43 5.27
CA PHE A 338 -7.30 2.01 4.96
C PHE A 338 -7.64 3.13 5.94
N ARG A 339 -8.16 4.24 5.40
CA ARG A 339 -8.54 5.44 6.16
C ARG A 339 -10.03 5.72 6.11
N GLY A 340 -10.55 6.44 7.11
CA GLY A 340 -11.91 6.97 7.13
C GLY A 340 -12.96 6.09 7.80
N ILE A 341 -12.54 5.08 8.56
CA ILE A 341 -13.45 4.14 9.23
C ILE A 341 -14.04 4.85 10.46
N MET A 342 -15.36 5.05 10.50
CA MET A 342 -16.04 5.84 11.55
C MET A 342 -15.36 7.22 11.76
N LEU A 343 -15.09 7.91 10.65
CA LEU A 343 -14.30 9.15 10.64
C LEU A 343 -14.83 10.20 11.62
N HIS A 344 -16.15 10.40 11.67
CA HIS A 344 -16.77 11.44 12.49
C HIS A 344 -16.60 11.15 13.98
N GLU A 345 -16.86 9.93 14.41
CA GLU A 345 -16.67 9.48 15.79
C GLU A 345 -15.21 9.57 16.22
N CYS A 346 -14.28 9.21 15.32
CA CYS A 346 -12.86 9.32 15.59
C CYS A 346 -12.37 10.77 15.65
N GLN A 347 -12.90 11.67 14.81
CA GLN A 347 -12.60 13.10 14.87
C GLN A 347 -13.12 13.73 16.16
N ASN A 348 -14.30 13.31 16.63
CA ASN A 348 -14.86 13.76 17.89
C ASN A 348 -13.99 13.34 19.10
N LEU A 349 -13.26 12.23 19.03
CA LEU A 349 -12.27 11.91 20.07
C LEU A 349 -11.11 12.91 20.09
N GLN A 350 -10.61 13.32 18.91
CA GLN A 350 -9.49 14.27 18.83
C GLN A 350 -9.84 15.68 19.32
N THR A 351 -11.12 16.07 19.31
CA THR A 351 -11.54 17.36 19.87
C THR A 351 -11.56 17.35 21.39
N LEU A 352 -11.78 16.18 22.03
CA LEU A 352 -11.70 16.04 23.48
C LEU A 352 -10.28 16.35 24.00
N ASP A 353 -9.25 15.90 23.28
CA ASP A 353 -7.85 16.15 23.65
C ASP A 353 -7.49 17.65 23.62
N LYS A 354 -8.15 18.44 22.76
CA LYS A 354 -7.89 19.89 22.63
C LYS A 354 -8.52 20.71 23.75
N CYS A 355 -9.47 20.16 24.50
CA CYS A 355 -10.13 20.84 25.62
C CYS A 355 -9.35 20.70 26.95
N LEU A 356 -8.29 19.89 26.99
CA LEU A 356 -7.45 19.63 28.18
C LEU A 356 -6.16 20.47 28.23
N LEU A 357 -5.94 21.33 27.22
CA LEU A 357 -4.85 22.30 27.13
C LEU A 357 -5.41 23.72 27.21
#